data_AF-A0A142XZ75-F1
#
_entry.id   AF-A0A142XZ75-F1
#
_cell.length_a   1.000
_cell.length_b   1.000
_cell.length_c   1.000
_cell.angle_alpha   90.00
_cell.angle_beta   90.00
_cell.angle_gamma   90.00
#
_symmetry.space_group_name_H-M   'P 1'
#
loop_
_entity.id
_entity.type
_entity.pdbx_description
1 polymer ?
#
loop_
_entity_poly.entity_id
_entity_poly.type
_entity_poly.pdbx_seq_one_letter_code
_entity_poly.pdbx_strand_id
1 'polypeptide(L)'
;MKIFLVLHHEIMGTPEDCRADEMLFYTCDSLKKAINLIRKSGVDRWSWWEIQSQELNNPDLPEHIGYYGLRGGKLAKAPYEKCVELFKEARSKSKPIYDP
;
A
#
# COMPACT_ATOMS: atom_id res chain seq x y z
N MET A 1 9.26 -8.88 -21.56
CA MET A 1 9.29 -7.43 -21.25
C MET A 1 8.89 -7.31 -19.80
N LYS A 2 9.79 -6.84 -18.94
CA LYS A 2 9.50 -6.71 -17.52
C LYS A 2 8.57 -5.53 -17.27
N ILE A 3 7.47 -5.77 -16.58
CA ILE A 3 6.58 -4.75 -16.03
C ILE A 3 6.69 -4.75 -14.50
N PHE A 4 6.38 -3.61 -13.91
CA PHE A 4 6.34 -3.40 -12.47
C PHE A 4 4.91 -3.09 -12.07
N LEU A 5 4.40 -3.86 -11.12
CA LEU A 5 3.09 -3.68 -10.50
C LEU A 5 3.31 -2.88 -9.22
N VAL A 6 2.61 -1.76 -9.08
CA VAL A 6 2.61 -0.94 -7.86
C VAL A 6 1.31 -1.21 -7.14
N LEU A 7 1.42 -1.90 -6.00
CA LEU A 7 0.31 -2.24 -5.13
C LEU A 7 0.23 -1.20 -4.02
N HIS A 8 -0.97 -0.66 -3.79
CA HIS A 8 -1.29 0.15 -2.63
C HIS A 8 -1.98 -0.74 -1.62
N HIS A 9 -1.51 -0.70 -0.38
CA HIS A 9 -2.18 -1.33 0.74
C HIS A 9 -2.65 -0.27 1.71
N GLU A 10 -3.87 -0.43 2.21
CA GLU A 10 -4.41 0.42 3.26
C GLU A 10 -5.17 -0.42 4.29
N ILE A 11 -5.15 0.04 5.54
CA ILE A 11 -6.00 -0.54 6.57
C ILE A 11 -7.44 -0.08 6.40
N MET A 12 -8.35 -1.04 6.32
CA MET A 12 -9.79 -0.88 6.18
C MET A 12 -10.55 -1.62 7.29
N GLY A 13 -11.85 -1.35 7.41
CA GLY A 13 -12.74 -1.99 8.39
C GLY A 13 -13.08 -1.11 9.59
N THR A 14 -13.35 -1.72 10.74
CA THR A 14 -13.58 -1.02 12.03
C THR A 14 -12.34 -1.11 12.92
N PRO A 15 -12.23 -0.33 14.01
CA PRO A 15 -11.12 -0.47 14.95
C PRO A 15 -11.01 -1.86 15.60
N GLU A 16 -12.11 -2.61 15.67
CA GLU A 16 -12.19 -3.98 16.20
C GLU A 16 -11.89 -5.04 15.13
N ASP A 17 -12.20 -4.74 13.87
CA ASP A 17 -12.03 -5.62 12.72
C ASP A 17 -11.22 -4.93 11.61
N CYS A 18 -9.92 -4.74 11.85
CA CYS A 18 -9.00 -4.15 10.89
C CYS A 18 -8.48 -5.21 9.91
N ARG A 19 -8.43 -4.88 8.62
CA ARG A 19 -7.79 -5.70 7.58
C ARG A 19 -6.96 -4.84 6.64
N ALA A 20 -5.95 -5.45 6.02
CA ALA A 20 -5.26 -4.84 4.88
C ALA A 20 -6.10 -5.08 3.62
N ASP A 21 -6.50 -4.01 2.95
CA ASP A 21 -6.98 -4.07 1.58
C ASP A 21 -5.79 -3.86 0.64
N GLU A 22 -5.74 -4.63 -0.46
CA GLU A 22 -4.67 -4.56 -1.47
C GLU A 22 -5.28 -4.22 -2.82
N MET A 23 -4.72 -3.21 -3.49
CA MET A 23 -5.18 -2.76 -4.80
C MET A 23 -4.00 -2.57 -5.75
N LEU A 24 -4.13 -3.07 -6.99
CA LEU A 24 -3.23 -2.69 -8.07
C LEU A 24 -3.48 -1.22 -8.43
N PHE A 25 -2.53 -0.37 -8.04
CA PHE A 25 -2.65 1.08 -8.20
C PHE A 25 -2.10 1.55 -9.55
N TYR A 26 -1.01 0.95 -10.02
CA TYR A 26 -0.37 1.35 -11.27
C TYR A 26 0.55 0.27 -11.84
N THR A 27 0.76 0.30 -13.16
CA THR A 27 1.73 -0.56 -13.87
C THR A 27 2.69 0.27 -14.68
N CYS A 28 3.98 -0.09 -14.71
CA CYS A 28 4.97 0.62 -15.54
C CYS A 28 6.12 -0.27 -16.00
N ASP A 29 6.94 0.24 -16.91
CA ASP A 29 8.08 -0.48 -17.53
C ASP A 29 9.40 -0.36 -16.75
N SER A 30 9.42 0.32 -15.61
CA SER A 30 10.66 0.54 -14.84
C SER A 30 10.42 0.84 -13.37
N LEU A 31 11.28 0.28 -12.51
CA LEU A 31 11.28 0.53 -11.07
C LEU A 31 11.40 2.02 -10.71
N LYS A 32 12.14 2.80 -11.52
CA LYS A 32 12.27 4.25 -11.33
C LYS A 32 10.93 4.97 -11.47
N LYS A 33 10.09 4.58 -12.44
CA LYS A 33 8.75 5.16 -12.61
C LYS A 33 7.83 4.77 -11.45
N ALA A 34 7.88 3.51 -11.02
CA ALA A 34 7.13 3.04 -9.85
C ALA A 34 7.47 3.84 -8.58
N ILE A 35 8.76 3.99 -8.24
CA ILE A 35 9.18 4.77 -7.07
C ILE A 35 8.80 6.25 -7.20
N ASN A 36 8.91 6.82 -8.41
CA ASN A 36 8.52 8.21 -8.64
C ASN A 36 7.02 8.43 -8.47
N LEU A 37 6.19 7.46 -8.85
CA LEU A 37 4.75 7.49 -8.57
C LEU A 37 4.51 7.50 -7.05
N ILE A 38 5.07 6.53 -6.32
CA ILE A 38 4.90 6.41 -4.86
C ILE A 38 5.22 7.74 -4.16
N ARG A 39 6.32 8.41 -4.54
CA ARG A 39 6.73 9.70 -3.95
C ARG A 39 5.69 10.81 -4.13
N LYS A 40 4.96 10.79 -5.25
CA LYS A 40 3.99 11.82 -5.65
C LYS A 40 2.56 11.50 -5.22
N SER A 41 2.25 10.23 -4.94
CA SER A 41 0.93 9.83 -4.49
C SER A 41 0.60 10.40 -3.11
N GLY A 42 -0.64 10.86 -2.95
CA GLY A 42 -1.24 11.18 -1.66
C GLY A 42 -2.18 10.05 -1.26
N VAL A 43 -1.81 9.29 -0.24
CA VAL A 43 -2.62 8.20 0.34
C VAL A 43 -2.69 8.36 1.85
N ASP A 44 -3.62 7.66 2.48
CA ASP A 44 -3.81 7.74 3.92
C ASP A 44 -2.59 7.26 4.71
N ARG A 45 -2.40 7.83 5.91
CA ARG A 45 -1.22 7.57 6.75
C ARG A 45 -1.10 6.11 7.24
N TRP A 46 -2.20 5.35 7.21
CA TRP A 46 -2.26 3.92 7.51
C TRP A 46 -2.11 3.06 6.25
N SER A 47 -1.34 3.56 5.28
CA SER A 47 -1.04 2.87 4.02
C SER A 47 0.43 2.54 3.86
N TRP A 48 0.72 1.59 2.98
CA TRP A 48 2.05 1.34 2.45
C TRP A 48 1.96 0.88 1.00
N TRP A 49 3.12 0.70 0.37
CA TRP A 49 3.25 0.27 -1.01
C TRP A 49 4.01 -1.03 -1.08
N GLU A 50 3.67 -1.84 -2.07
CA GLU A 50 4.45 -2.98 -2.50
C GLU A 50 4.75 -2.82 -3.99
N ILE A 51 5.95 -3.21 -4.40
CA ILE A 51 6.29 -3.34 -5.81
C ILE A 51 6.55 -4.81 -6.10
N GLN A 52 5.90 -5.31 -7.13
CA GLN A 52 6.18 -6.60 -7.73
C GLN A 52 6.68 -6.42 -9.17
N SER A 53 7.37 -7.41 -9.73
CA SER A 53 7.75 -7.44 -11.14
C SER A 53 7.26 -8.70 -11.83
N GLN A 54 6.85 -8.56 -13.08
CA GLN A 54 6.30 -9.64 -13.90
C GLN A 54 6.91 -9.54 -15.29
N GLU A 55 7.27 -10.68 -15.89
CA GLU A 55 7.49 -10.71 -17.34
C GLU A 55 6.14 -10.73 -18.07
N LEU A 56 5.92 -9.79 -18.98
CA LEU A 56 4.68 -9.71 -19.75
C LEU A 56 4.37 -11.05 -20.43
N ASN A 57 3.12 -11.50 -20.30
CA ASN A 57 2.60 -12.78 -20.79
C ASN A 57 3.21 -14.03 -20.14
N ASN A 58 4.03 -13.90 -19.10
CA ASN A 58 4.40 -15.04 -18.28
C ASN A 58 3.24 -15.34 -17.30
N PRO A 59 2.71 -16.58 -17.24
CA PRO A 59 1.68 -16.97 -16.27
C PRO A 59 2.20 -17.19 -14.84
N ASP A 60 3.51 -17.18 -14.62
CA ASP A 60 4.10 -17.33 -13.29
C ASP A 60 3.65 -16.20 -12.34
N LEU A 61 3.77 -16.45 -11.03
CA LEU A 61 3.48 -15.44 -10.02
C LEU A 61 4.48 -14.26 -10.10
N PRO A 62 4.04 -13.02 -9.82
CA PRO A 62 4.93 -11.88 -9.75
C PRO A 62 6.03 -12.03 -8.70
N GLU A 63 7.22 -11.57 -9.06
CA GLU A 63 8.37 -11.49 -8.16
C GLU A 63 8.20 -10.30 -7.22
N HIS A 64 8.23 -10.53 -5.92
CA HIS A 64 8.23 -9.46 -4.93
C HIS A 64 9.55 -8.67 -4.94
N ILE A 65 9.49 -7.36 -5.17
CA ILE A 65 10.67 -6.47 -5.20
C ILE A 65 10.92 -5.78 -3.85
N GLY A 66 9.85 -5.44 -3.14
CA GLY A 66 9.94 -4.88 -1.81
C GLY A 66 8.71 -4.10 -1.36
N TYR A 67 8.68 -3.82 -0.06
CA TYR A 67 7.76 -2.89 0.57
C TYR A 67 8.34 -1.48 0.63
N TYR A 68 7.48 -0.48 0.55
CA TYR A 68 7.84 0.93 0.58
C TYR A 68 6.85 1.72 1.43
N GLY A 69 7.36 2.69 2.21
CA GLY A 69 6.52 3.62 2.96
C GLY A 69 5.89 4.68 2.06
N LEU A 70 5.07 5.55 2.68
CA LEU A 70 4.25 6.58 1.99
C LEU A 70 5.01 7.46 0.97
N ARG A 71 6.32 7.67 1.17
CA ARG A 71 7.16 8.53 0.31
C ARG A 71 8.26 7.74 -0.41
N GLY A 72 8.11 6.42 -0.54
CA GLY A 72 8.99 5.58 -1.35
C GLY A 72 10.30 5.19 -0.65
N GLY A 73 10.38 5.33 0.67
CA GLY A 73 11.48 4.74 1.47
C GLY A 73 11.29 3.23 1.55
N LYS A 74 12.31 2.44 1.18
CA LYS A 74 12.25 0.98 1.23
C LYS A 74 12.14 0.50 2.67
N LEU A 75 11.28 -0.48 2.90
CA LEU A 75 11.01 -1.09 4.20
C LEU A 75 11.58 -2.51 4.24
N ALA A 76 11.93 -2.98 5.44
CA ALA A 76 12.39 -4.36 5.63
C ALA A 76 11.24 -5.38 5.56
N LYS A 77 10.03 -4.97 5.95
CA LYS A 77 8.79 -5.78 5.91
C LYS A 77 7.57 -4.87 5.76
N ALA A 78 6.41 -5.46 5.47
CA ALA A 78 5.12 -4.75 5.50
C ALA A 78 4.89 -4.13 6.90
N PRO A 79 4.52 -2.85 7.00
CA PRO A 79 4.34 -2.15 8.26
C PRO A 79 2.92 -2.31 8.83
N TYR A 80 2.34 -3.52 8.74
CA TYR A 80 0.92 -3.77 9.04
C TYR A 80 0.51 -3.28 10.43
N GLU A 81 1.23 -3.69 11.47
CA GLU A 81 0.86 -3.37 12.86
C GLU A 81 0.88 -1.86 13.11
N LYS A 82 1.89 -1.17 12.58
CA LYS A 82 2.02 0.28 12.67
C LYS A 82 0.89 1.01 11.93
N CYS A 83 0.49 0.51 10.76
CA CYS A 83 -0.63 1.10 10.02
C CYS A 83 -1.96 0.87 10.75
N VAL A 84 -2.15 -0.29 11.38
CA VAL A 84 -3.33 -0.57 12.22
C VAL A 84 -3.41 0.41 13.39
N GLU A 85 -2.31 0.64 14.10
CA GLU A 85 -2.25 1.63 15.19
C GLU A 85 -2.67 3.03 14.71
N LEU A 86 -2.13 3.48 13.57
CA LEU A 86 -2.45 4.78 12.98
C LEU A 86 -3.91 4.89 12.54
N PHE A 87 -4.49 3.79 12.03
CA PHE A 87 -5.89 3.72 11.66
C PHE A 87 -6.80 3.84 12.88
N LYS A 88 -6.55 3.05 13.93
CA LYS A 88 -7.34 3.08 15.17
C LYS A 88 -7.27 4.45 15.85
N GLU A 89 -6.10 5.05 15.89
CA GLU A 89 -5.91 6.41 16.44
C GLU A 89 -6.69 7.46 15.62
N ALA A 90 -6.76 7.32 14.30
CA ALA A 90 -7.52 8.24 13.46
C ALA A 90 -9.04 8.09 13.68
N ARG A 91 -9.52 6.84 13.82
CA ARG A 91 -10.94 6.52 14.04
C ARG A 91 -11.43 6.83 15.46
N SER A 92 -10.58 6.74 16.47
CA SER A 92 -10.95 7.15 17.83
C SER A 92 -11.05 8.67 18.00
N LYS A 93 -10.37 9.43 17.14
CA LYS A 93 -10.41 10.90 17.13
C LYS A 93 -11.53 11.48 16.26
N SER A 94 -12.08 10.71 15.32
CA SER A 94 -13.29 11.11 14.61
C SER A 94 -14.49 10.99 15.55
N LYS A 95 -15.14 12.12 15.87
CA LYS A 95 -16.46 12.09 16.53
C LYS A 95 -17.39 11.17 15.73
N PRO A 96 -18.25 10.35 16.37
CA PRO A 96 -19.29 9.65 15.65
C PRO A 96 -20.11 10.69 14.88
N ILE A 97 -20.10 10.57 13.55
CA ILE A 97 -21.03 11.27 12.69
C ILE A 97 -22.29 10.42 12.81
N TYR A 98 -23.26 10.91 13.58
CA TYR A 98 -24.52 10.28 14.03
C TYR A 98 -24.49 9.61 15.42
N ASP A 99 -25.02 10.35 16.41
CA ASP A 99 -25.91 9.79 17.43
C ASP A 99 -27.31 9.62 16.79
N PRO A 100 -28.02 8.51 17.03
CA PRO A 100 -29.38 8.30 16.53
C PRO A 100 -30.41 9.30 17.08
#